data_AF-A0A0L6JAH1-F1
#
_entry.id   AF-A0A0L6JAH1-F1
#
_cell.length_a   1.000
_cell.length_b   1.000
_cell.length_c   1.000
_cell.angle_alpha   90.00
_cell.angle_beta   90.00
_cell.angle_gamma   90.00
#
_symmetry.space_group_name_H-M   'P 1'
#
loop_
_entity.id
_entity.type
_entity.pdbx_description
1 polymer ?
#
loop_
_entity_poly.entity_id
_entity_poly.type
_entity_poly.pdbx_seq_one_letter_code
_entity_poly.pdbx_strand_id
1 'polypeptide(L)' 'MQHNDTDLALRRQQLGVLGLNVTRWAMAGELNGADALAVVEAIRAVRDALPEAPVETEEASDAAA' A
#
# COMPACT_ATOMS: atom_id res chain seq x y z
N MET A 1 -20.11 -1.36 -6.00
CA MET A 1 -18.67 -1.68 -6.11
C MET A 1 -17.80 -0.69 -5.33
N GLN A 2 -18.13 0.61 -5.34
CA GLN A 2 -17.41 1.69 -4.63
C GLN A 2 -16.98 1.46 -3.17
N HIS A 3 -17.75 0.72 -2.35
CA HIS A 3 -17.37 0.47 -0.95
C HIS A 3 -16.12 -0.43 -0.82
N ASN A 4 -15.96 -1.38 -1.74
CA ASN A 4 -14.82 -2.30 -1.74
C ASN A 4 -13.55 -1.61 -2.26
N ASP A 5 -13.71 -0.72 -3.25
CA ASP A 5 -12.61 0.06 -3.82
C ASP A 5 -12.05 1.07 -2.80
N THR A 6 -12.94 1.68 -2.02
CA THR A 6 -12.55 2.59 -0.92
C THR A 6 -11.80 1.86 0.19
N ASP A 7 -12.25 0.66 0.57
CA ASP A 7 -11.56 -0.18 1.56
C ASP A 7 -10.18 -0.63 1.06
N LEU A 8 -10.06 -1.00 -0.22
CA LEU A 8 -8.80 -1.40 -0.83
C LEU A 8 -7.79 -0.24 -0.89
N ALA A 9 -8.22 0.95 -1.30
CA ALA A 9 -7.38 2.15 -1.33
C ALA A 9 -6.89 2.51 0.08
N LEU A 10 -7.79 2.44 1.08
CA LEU A 10 -7.44 2.69 2.48
C LEU A 10 -6.41 1.69 3.00
N ARG A 11 -6.56 0.39 2.71
CA ARG A 11 -5.59 -0.65 3.12
C ARG A 11 -4.21 -0.41 2.52
N ARG A 12 -4.13 -0.04 1.24
CA ARG A 12 -2.85 0.32 0.58
C ARG A 12 -2.20 1.53 1.24
N GLN A 13 -3.00 2.55 1.57
CA GLN A 13 -2.52 3.73 2.30
C GLN A 13 -1.99 3.38 3.69
N GLN A 14 -2.72 2.55 4.45
CA GLN A 14 -2.33 2.12 5.80
C GLN A 14 -1.01 1.33 5.78
N LEU A 15 -0.81 0.45 4.80
CA LEU A 15 0.45 -0.27 4.62
C LEU A 15 1.62 0.68 4.33
N GLY A 16 1.40 1.73 3.52
CA GLY A 16 2.38 2.77 3.28
C GLY A 16 2.78 3.52 4.55
N VAL A 17 1.79 3.92 5.36
CA VAL A 17 2.03 4.59 6.66
C VAL A 17 2.77 3.67 7.63
N LEU A 18 2.42 2.39 7.67
CA LEU A 18 3.11 1.41 8.51
C LEU A 18 4.59 1.28 8.11
N GLY A 19 4.90 1.19 6.81
CA GLY A 19 6.27 1.11 6.32
C GLY A 19 7.12 2.34 6.68
N LEU A 20 6.52 3.53 6.62
CA LEU A 20 7.19 4.78 7.05
C LEU A 20 7.49 4.77 8.56
N ASN A 21 6.54 4.31 9.38
CA ASN A 21 6.74 4.20 10.83
C ASN A 21 7.83 3.19 11.19
N VAL A 22 7.88 2.03 10.53
CA VAL A 22 8.93 1.01 10.73
C VAL A 22 10.31 1.59 10.42
N THR A 23 10.43 2.34 9.32
CA THR A 23 11.67 3.03 8.96
C THR A 23 12.05 4.06 10.02
N ARG A 24 11.08 4.85 10.50
CA ARG A 24 11.29 5.82 11.56
C ARG A 24 11.80 5.18 12.86
N TRP A 25 11.18 4.08 13.30
CA TRP A 25 11.60 3.36 14.51
C TRP A 25 12.98 2.74 14.36
N ALA A 26 13.31 2.19 13.20
CA ALA A 26 14.64 1.67 12.91
C ALA A 26 15.71 2.78 13.00
N MET A 27 15.44 3.96 12.41
CA MET A 27 16.35 5.11 12.50
C MET A 27 16.49 5.67 13.92
N ALA A 28 15.43 5.58 14.73
CA ALA A 28 15.45 5.98 16.14
C ALA A 28 16.17 4.96 17.05
N GLY A 29 16.52 3.77 16.54
CA GLY A 29 17.06 2.66 17.34
C GLY A 29 16.03 1.96 18.22
N GLU A 30 14.74 2.26 18.03
CA GLU A 30 13.61 1.64 18.74
C GLU A 30 13.27 0.25 18.18
N LEU A 31 13.75 -0.06 16.97
CA LEU A 31 13.55 -1.34 16.30
C LEU A 31 14.90 -1.83 15.76
N ASN A 32 15.23 -3.10 16.02
CA ASN A 32 16.43 -3.72 15.46
C ASN A 32 16.34 -3.73 13.92
N GLY A 33 17.46 -3.47 13.23
CA GLY A 33 17.50 -3.44 11.77
C GLY A 33 17.05 -4.75 11.10
N ALA A 34 17.33 -5.91 11.69
CA ALA A 34 16.86 -7.20 11.19
C ALA A 34 15.34 -7.34 11.31
N ASP A 35 14.76 -6.91 12.44
CA ASP A 35 13.32 -6.91 12.66
C ASP A 35 12.61 -5.90 11.74
N ALA A 36 13.21 -4.72 11.56
CA ALA A 36 12.71 -3.71 10.63
C ALA A 36 12.66 -4.23 9.19
N LEU A 37 13.70 -4.96 8.75
CA LEU A 37 13.74 -5.57 7.42
C LEU A 37 12.65 -6.64 7.28
N ALA A 38 12.52 -7.54 8.25
CA ALA A 38 11.48 -8.58 8.25
C ALA A 38 10.06 -7.97 8.18
N VAL A 39 9.81 -6.87 8.90
CA VAL A 39 8.51 -6.17 8.84
C VAL A 39 8.30 -5.52 7.48
N VAL A 40 9.32 -4.91 6.88
CA VAL A 40 9.23 -4.33 5.52
C VAL A 40 8.93 -5.42 4.48
N GLU A 41 9.53 -6.59 4.59
CA GLU A 41 9.24 -7.74 3.73
C GLU A 41 7.80 -8.24 3.90
N ALA A 42 7.30 -8.33 5.14
CA ALA A 42 5.92 -8.67 5.40
C ALA A 42 4.94 -7.64 4.80
N ILE A 43 5.23 -6.34 4.93
CA ILE A 43 4.42 -5.27 4.33
C ILE A 43 4.36 -5.40 2.81
N ARG A 44 5.50 -5.71 2.16
CA ARG A 44 5.54 -5.96 0.71
C ARG A 44 4.70 -7.17 0.33
N ALA A 45 4.84 -8.29 1.03
CA ALA A 45 4.06 -9.50 0.78
C ALA A 45 2.55 -9.25 0.91
N VAL A 46 2.12 -8.50 1.93
CA VAL A 46 0.70 -8.13 2.10
C VAL A 46 0.23 -7.21 0.98
N ARG A 47 1.02 -6.20 0.62
CA ARG A 47 0.68 -5.28 -0.47
C ARG A 47 0.52 -6.01 -1.81
N ASP A 48 1.42 -6.95 -2.09
CA ASP A 48 1.43 -7.71 -3.34
C ASP A 48 0.29 -8.74 -3.39
N ALA A 49 -0.22 -9.17 -2.23
CA ALA A 49 -1.43 -10.00 -2.13
C ALA A 49 -2.74 -9.20 -2.23
N LEU A 50 -2.71 -7.86 -2.14
CA LEU A 50 -3.90 -7.04 -2.33
C LEU A 50 -4.26 -6.99 -3.82
N PRO A 51 -5.54 -7.13 -4.18
CA PRO A 51 -5.98 -7.02 -5.57
C PRO A 51 -5.54 -5.67 -6.15
N GLU A 52 -5.17 -5.65 -7.43
CA GLU A 52 -4.89 -4.41 -8.14
C GLU A 52 -6.13 -3.50 -8.06
N ALA A 53 -5.91 -2.22 -7.74
CA ALA A 53 -7.01 -1.27 -7.74
C ALA A 53 -7.57 -1.19 -9.16
N PRO A 54 -8.89 -1.16 -9.34
CA PRO A 54 -9.47 -0.96 -10.66
C PRO A 54 -8.91 0.37 -11.21
N VAL A 55 -8.15 0.28 -12.29
CA VAL A 55 -7.75 1.44 -13.08
C VAL A 55 -9.01 1.93 -13.76
N GLU A 56 -9.52 3.09 -13.36
CA GLU A 56 -10.53 3.78 -14.14
C GLU A 56 -9.88 4.13 -15.49
N THR A 57 -10.14 3.30 -16.50
CA THR A 57 -9.72 3.58 -17.88
C THR A 57 -10.57 4.75 -18.39
N GLU A 58 -10.01 5.96 -18.32
CA GLU A 58 -10.52 7.18 -18.99
C GLU A 58 -10.41 7.09 -20.54
N GLU A 59 -10.69 5.95 -21.16
CA GLU A 59 -10.54 5.73 -22.61
C GLU A 59 -11.87 5.59 -23.37
N ALA A 60 -13.02 5.88 -22.74
CA ALA A 60 -14.33 5.81 -23.41
C ALA A 60 -14.96 7.18 -23.74
N SER A 61 -14.30 8.31 -23.45
CA SER A 61 -14.90 9.64 -23.67
C SER A 61 -14.39 10.40 -24.89
N ASP A 62 -13.35 9.94 -25.60
CA ASP A 62 -12.72 10.71 -26.69
C ASP A 62 -12.98 10.16 -28.11
N ALA A 63 -13.91 9.22 -28.25
CA ALA A 63 -14.26 8.61 -29.55
C ALA A 63 -15.62 9.08 -30.12
N ALA A 64 -16.21 10.16 -29.59
CA ALA A 64 -17.52 10.63 -30.00
C ALA A 64 -17.66 12.18 -30.06
N ALA A 65 -16.65 12.89 -30.58
CA ALA A 65 -16.73 14.33 -30.88
C ALA A 65 -16.33 14.62 -32.34
#